data_AF-A0A923EI11-F1
#
_entry.id   AF-A0A923EI11-F1
#
_cell.length_a   1.000
_cell.length_b   1.000
_cell.length_c   1.000
_cell.angle_alpha   90.00
_cell.angle_beta   90.00
_cell.angle_gamma   90.00
#
_symmetry.space_group_name_H-M   'P 1'
#
loop_
_entity.id
_entity.type
_entity.pdbx_description
1 polymer ?
#
loop_
_entity_poly.entity_id
_entity_poly.type
_entity_poly.pdbx_seq_one_letter_code
_entity_poly.pdbx_strand_id
1 'polypeptide(L)'
;MWSFEFFAGTTIYFDEAKSWQFATTAFYETHTEKEDIDIRVGDILTLEGGLGKSIMDGALNVGAAYCVQWKLTDDDLGSDGNLLGGGSLGKYQVYGVGPELVLPIAIKKKLYGFISARYLWEFDAKSTLEGNTFVLTFLFPIPSRSLQ
;
A
#
# COMPACT_ATOMS: atom_id res chain seq x y z
N MET A 1 13.59 -11.91 -18.27
CA MET A 1 13.27 -10.64 -17.59
C MET A 1 13.28 -10.93 -16.10
N TRP A 2 14.15 -10.26 -15.36
CA TRP A 2 14.20 -10.33 -13.90
C TRP A 2 13.70 -9.00 -13.35
N SER A 3 12.81 -9.04 -12.37
CA SER A 3 12.44 -7.87 -11.57
C SER A 3 13.05 -7.98 -10.19
N PHE A 4 13.55 -6.86 -9.67
CA PHE A 4 14.05 -6.73 -8.32
C PHE A 4 13.18 -5.72 -7.59
N GLU A 5 12.59 -6.13 -6.49
CA GLU A 5 11.81 -5.24 -5.61
C GLU A 5 12.57 -5.05 -4.30
N PHE A 6 12.96 -3.81 -4.04
CA PHE A 6 13.56 -3.38 -2.79
C PHE A 6 12.48 -2.72 -1.95
N PHE A 7 12.33 -3.15 -0.70
CA PHE A 7 11.38 -2.54 0.22
C PHE A 7 12.05 -2.04 1.49
N ALA A 8 11.59 -0.90 1.99
CA ALA A 8 12.01 -0.33 3.26
C ALA A 8 10.82 0.29 3.97
N GLY A 9 10.58 -0.13 5.22
CA GLY A 9 9.46 0.36 6.01
C GLY A 9 9.90 0.90 7.37
N THR A 10 9.19 1.93 7.83
CA THR A 10 9.37 2.50 9.16
C THR A 10 8.03 2.70 9.84
N THR A 11 8.03 2.62 11.17
CA THR A 11 6.87 2.94 11.99
C THR A 11 7.34 3.84 13.13
N ILE A 12 6.70 5.00 13.23
CA ILE A 12 6.95 5.98 14.29
C ILE A 12 5.73 6.03 15.22
N TYR A 13 6.00 6.09 16.52
CA TYR A 13 4.99 6.30 17.54
C TYR A 13 5.15 7.69 18.12
N PHE A 14 4.07 8.46 18.17
CA PHE A 14 4.13 9.86 18.60
C PHE A 14 3.95 10.05 20.11
N ASP A 15 3.50 9.00 20.80
CA ASP A 15 3.14 9.06 22.21
C ASP A 15 3.88 7.96 23.00
N GLU A 16 4.17 8.22 24.26
CA GLU A 16 4.83 7.26 25.16
C GLU A 16 3.92 6.05 25.42
N ALA A 17 2.61 6.27 25.44
CA ALA A 17 1.60 5.22 25.46
C ALA A 17 1.45 4.49 24.09
N LYS A 18 2.21 4.88 23.07
CA LYS A 18 2.17 4.35 21.69
C LYS A 18 0.76 4.35 21.09
N SER A 19 -0.06 5.30 21.53
CA SER A 19 -1.46 5.42 21.13
C SER A 19 -1.61 5.96 19.72
N TRP A 20 -0.62 6.69 19.20
CA TRP A 20 -0.59 7.18 17.83
C TRP A 20 0.58 6.56 17.10
N GLN A 21 0.30 6.00 15.92
CA GLN A 21 1.28 5.36 15.06
C GLN A 21 1.16 5.88 13.64
N PHE A 22 2.30 6.14 13.01
CA PHE A 22 2.41 6.33 11.58
C PHE A 22 3.37 5.28 11.02
N ALA A 23 2.87 4.46 10.11
CA ALA A 23 3.65 3.45 9.40
C ALA A 23 3.71 3.82 7.92
N THR A 24 4.88 3.66 7.32
CA THR A 24 5.07 3.83 5.88
C THR A 24 6.10 2.82 5.39
N THR A 25 5.84 2.25 4.22
CA THR A 25 6.71 1.32 3.52
C THR A 25 6.84 1.77 2.08
N ALA A 26 8.07 1.90 1.63
CA ALA A 26 8.41 2.16 0.25
C ALA A 26 8.83 0.85 -0.42
N PHE A 27 8.34 0.62 -1.63
CA PHE A 27 8.69 -0.48 -2.52
C PHE A 27 9.23 0.13 -3.81
N TYR A 28 10.45 -0.21 -4.18
CA TYR A 28 11.09 0.22 -5.42
C TYR A 28 11.34 -1.01 -6.27
N GLU A 29 10.60 -1.12 -7.37
CA GLU A 29 10.67 -2.23 -8.31
C GLU A 29 11.43 -1.79 -9.56
N THR A 30 12.55 -2.45 -9.83
CA THR A 30 13.36 -2.26 -11.03
C THR A 30 13.31 -3.50 -11.92
N HIS A 31 13.22 -3.27 -13.23
CA HIS A 31 13.09 -4.30 -14.23
C HIS A 31 14.37 -4.39 -15.08
N THR A 32 14.90 -5.60 -15.23
CA THR A 32 16.02 -5.89 -16.13
C THR A 32 15.51 -6.05 -17.56
N GLU A 33 16.30 -5.60 -18.53
CA GLU A 33 16.00 -5.67 -19.97
C GLU A 33 15.67 -7.09 -20.46
N LYS A 34 14.80 -7.19 -21.47
CA LYS A 34 14.51 -8.46 -22.13
C LYS A 34 15.59 -8.69 -23.19
N GLU A 35 16.35 -9.78 -23.11
CA GLU A 35 17.15 -10.22 -24.25
C GLU A 35 16.23 -10.43 -25.48
N ASP A 36 16.66 -9.91 -26.63
CA ASP A 36 16.01 -9.88 -27.96
C ASP A 36 14.99 -8.77 -28.26
N ILE A 37 14.60 -7.91 -27.31
CA ILE A 37 13.75 -6.74 -27.60
C ILE A 37 14.20 -5.58 -26.72
N ASP A 38 14.74 -4.50 -27.32
CA ASP A 38 15.17 -3.22 -26.69
C ASP A 38 13.96 -2.47 -26.09
N ILE A 39 13.23 -3.09 -25.17
CA ILE A 39 12.14 -2.48 -24.43
C ILE A 39 12.49 -2.56 -22.95
N ARG A 40 12.80 -1.40 -22.37
CA ARG A 40 13.01 -1.25 -20.93
C ARG A 40 11.75 -0.67 -20.29
N VAL A 41 11.07 -1.50 -19.50
CA VAL A 41 9.94 -1.05 -18.67
C VAL A 41 10.48 -0.13 -17.59
N GLY A 42 9.87 1.04 -17.43
CA GLY A 42 10.28 2.01 -16.41
C GLY A 42 10.13 1.50 -14.97
N ASP A 43 11.00 1.97 -14.08
CA ASP A 43 10.98 1.59 -12.65
C ASP A 43 9.71 2.12 -11.97
N ILE A 44 9.22 1.37 -10.98
CA ILE A 44 8.01 1.69 -10.22
C ILE A 44 8.40 1.94 -8.75
N LEU A 45 7.85 3.01 -8.18
CA LEU A 45 7.93 3.31 -6.76
C LEU A 45 6.52 3.31 -6.17
N THR A 46 6.30 2.43 -5.20
CA THR A 46 5.05 2.35 -4.43
C THR A 46 5.32 2.73 -2.98
N LEU A 47 4.57 3.69 -2.45
CA LEU A 47 4.55 4.04 -1.03
C LEU A 47 3.20 3.64 -0.45
N GLU A 48 3.22 2.74 0.53
CA GLU A 48 2.02 2.35 1.27
C GLU A 48 2.20 2.66 2.74
N GLY A 49 1.12 3.02 3.42
CA GLY A 49 1.21 3.32 4.82
C GLY A 49 -0.12 3.65 5.45
N GLY A 50 -0.05 4.14 6.69
CA GLY A 50 -1.21 4.59 7.41
C GLY A 50 -0.87 5.31 8.69
N LEU A 51 -1.76 6.21 9.09
CA LEU A 51 -1.77 6.86 10.39
C LEU A 51 -2.93 6.26 11.18
N GLY A 52 -2.65 5.74 12.37
CA GLY A 52 -3.66 5.14 13.22
C GLY A 52 -3.54 5.62 14.66
N LYS A 53 -4.67 5.60 15.35
CA LYS A 53 -4.76 5.73 16.79
C LYS A 53 -5.24 4.42 17.40
N SER A 54 -4.43 3.87 18.30
CA SER A 54 -4.76 2.75 19.15
C SER A 54 -5.50 3.21 20.41
N ILE A 55 -6.59 2.51 20.72
CA ILE A 55 -7.51 2.74 21.83
C ILE A 55 -7.72 1.39 22.52
N MET A 56 -8.03 1.40 23.83
CA MET A 56 -8.21 0.17 24.63
C MET A 56 -6.94 -0.71 24.65
N ASP A 57 -5.80 -0.14 25.05
CA ASP A 57 -4.50 -0.84 25.19
C ASP A 57 -4.05 -1.62 23.94
N GLY A 58 -4.38 -1.15 22.73
CA GLY A 58 -4.02 -1.84 21.49
C GLY A 58 -5.18 -2.53 20.78
N ALA A 59 -6.30 -2.75 21.48
CA ALA A 59 -7.35 -3.64 21.00
C ALA A 59 -8.18 -3.03 19.86
N LEU A 60 -8.45 -1.72 19.92
CA LEU A 60 -9.16 -0.96 18.90
C LEU A 60 -8.16 -0.05 18.17
N ASN A 61 -8.13 -0.10 16.83
CA ASN A 61 -7.32 0.83 16.05
C ASN A 61 -8.20 1.55 15.03
N VAL A 62 -8.16 2.87 15.03
CA VAL A 62 -8.89 3.70 14.06
C VAL A 62 -7.88 4.62 13.38
N GLY A 63 -7.91 4.69 12.05
CA GLY A 63 -6.91 5.43 11.30
C GLY A 63 -7.32 5.70 9.86
N ALA A 64 -6.33 6.10 9.08
CA ALA A 64 -6.40 6.20 7.64
C ALA A 64 -5.18 5.49 7.03
N ALA A 65 -5.43 4.72 5.99
CA ALA A 65 -4.40 4.14 5.13
C ALA A 65 -4.24 4.99 3.88
N TYR A 66 -3.04 4.96 3.30
CA TYR A 66 -2.76 5.51 1.99
C TYR A 66 -1.89 4.54 1.20
N CYS A 67 -2.05 4.56 -0.12
CA CYS A 67 -1.23 3.84 -1.08
C CYS A 67 -0.97 4.80 -2.22
N VAL A 68 0.28 4.98 -2.62
CA VAL A 68 0.65 5.86 -3.71
C VAL A 68 1.60 5.10 -4.59
N GLN A 69 1.36 5.10 -5.89
CA GLN A 69 2.22 4.41 -6.83
C GLN A 69 2.59 5.36 -7.95
N TRP A 70 3.88 5.45 -8.24
CA TRP A 70 4.45 6.22 -9.33
C TRP A 70 5.31 5.34 -10.20
N LYS A 71 5.24 5.56 -11.51
CA LYS A 71 6.24 5.08 -12.45
C LYS A 71 7.25 6.20 -12.66
N LEU A 72 8.48 5.96 -12.23
CA LEU A 72 9.55 6.96 -12.16
C LEU A 72 10.26 7.17 -13.51
N THR A 73 10.27 6.15 -14.37
CA THR A 73 11.01 6.16 -15.64
C THR A 73 10.04 5.96 -16.81
N ASP A 74 10.21 6.73 -17.88
CA ASP A 74 9.48 6.54 -19.14
C ASP A 74 9.87 5.18 -19.77
N ASP A 75 8.95 4.53 -20.48
CA ASP A 75 9.28 3.32 -21.23
C ASP A 75 10.20 3.68 -22.41
N ASP A 76 11.41 3.11 -22.43
CA ASP A 76 12.28 3.21 -23.59
C ASP A 76 11.93 2.05 -24.54
N LEU A 77 11.32 2.39 -25.68
CA LEU A 77 10.89 1.43 -26.70
C LEU A 77 11.98 1.18 -27.78
N GLY A 78 13.22 1.59 -27.53
CA GLY A 78 14.31 1.39 -28.47
C GLY A 78 14.22 2.29 -29.70
N SER A 79 15.26 2.21 -30.55
CA SER A 79 15.61 3.16 -31.61
C SER A 79 14.63 3.34 -32.79
N ASP A 80 13.34 2.98 -32.65
CA ASP A 80 12.29 3.24 -33.64
C ASP A 80 11.14 4.12 -33.08
N GLY A 81 11.19 4.46 -31.78
CA GLY A 81 10.19 5.29 -31.11
C GLY A 81 10.21 6.80 -31.45
N ASN A 82 11.22 7.27 -32.19
CA ASN A 82 11.31 8.68 -32.59
C ASN A 82 10.43 9.05 -33.80
N LEU A 83 9.73 8.07 -34.39
CA LEU A 83 8.81 8.28 -35.52
C LEU A 83 7.38 8.67 -35.11
N LEU A 84 7.02 8.52 -33.83
CA LEU A 84 5.69 8.84 -33.29
C LEU A 84 5.70 9.97 -32.27
N GLY A 85 6.48 11.02 -32.55
CA GLY A 85 6.26 12.35 -32.00
C GLY A 85 6.36 12.44 -30.47
N GLY A 86 7.56 12.21 -29.91
CA GLY A 86 8.07 12.90 -28.71
C GLY A 86 7.13 13.05 -27.51
N GLY A 87 6.19 12.14 -27.31
CA GLY A 87 5.29 12.12 -26.18
C GLY A 87 5.75 11.06 -25.20
N SER A 88 6.30 11.48 -24.05
CA SER A 88 6.48 10.65 -22.86
C SER A 88 5.24 9.76 -22.70
N LEU A 89 5.38 8.47 -22.97
CA LEU A 89 4.33 7.48 -22.78
C LEU A 89 3.97 7.53 -21.30
N GLY A 90 2.76 8.03 -21.04
CA GLY A 90 2.48 8.86 -19.87
C GLY A 90 2.87 8.24 -18.54
N LYS A 91 3.60 9.04 -17.76
CA LYS A 91 3.92 8.82 -16.34
C LYS A 91 2.70 8.26 -15.60
N TYR A 92 2.76 6.97 -15.27
CA TYR A 92 1.75 6.28 -14.48
C TYR A 92 1.84 6.80 -13.04
N GLN A 93 0.72 7.29 -12.52
CA GLN A 93 0.60 7.68 -11.12
C GLN A 93 -0.81 7.35 -10.63
N VAL A 94 -0.94 6.89 -9.40
CA VAL A 94 -2.22 6.72 -8.71
C VAL A 94 -2.01 6.98 -7.22
N TYR A 95 -2.97 7.67 -6.62
CA TYR A 95 -2.97 7.96 -5.19
C TYR A 95 -4.23 7.37 -4.59
N GLY A 96 -4.09 6.67 -3.49
CA GLY A 96 -5.14 6.01 -2.75
C GLY A 96 -5.10 6.49 -1.31
N VAL A 97 -6.25 6.87 -0.76
CA VAL A 97 -6.35 7.19 0.68
C VAL A 97 -7.71 6.73 1.18
N GLY A 98 -7.80 6.37 2.46
CA GLY A 98 -9.08 6.27 3.12
C GLY A 98 -9.02 5.63 4.50
N PRO A 99 -10.16 5.51 5.18
CA PRO A 99 -10.21 5.11 6.57
C PRO A 99 -9.87 3.63 6.74
N GLU A 100 -9.25 3.33 7.88
CA GLU A 100 -9.01 1.97 8.35
C GLU A 100 -9.49 1.85 9.80
N LEU A 101 -10.16 0.74 10.09
CA LEU A 101 -10.71 0.43 11.41
C LEU A 101 -10.46 -1.03 11.73
N VAL A 102 -9.83 -1.30 12.87
CA VAL A 102 -9.64 -2.66 13.40
C VAL A 102 -10.37 -2.76 14.73
N LEU A 103 -11.41 -3.60 14.78
CA LEU A 103 -12.26 -3.85 15.92
C LEU A 103 -11.95 -5.23 16.53
N PRO A 104 -11.76 -5.32 17.86
CA PRO A 104 -11.61 -6.60 18.54
C PRO A 104 -13.00 -7.22 18.79
N ILE A 105 -13.17 -8.49 18.46
CA ILE A 105 -14.34 -9.28 18.86
C ILE A 105 -14.03 -9.92 20.22
N ALA A 106 -14.47 -9.30 21.31
CA ALA A 106 -14.33 -9.83 22.66
C ALA A 106 -15.70 -10.10 23.30
N ILE A 107 -15.97 -11.36 23.66
CA ILE A 107 -17.21 -11.76 24.35
C ILE A 107 -16.83 -12.41 25.68
N LYS A 108 -17.39 -11.93 26.80
CA LYS A 108 -17.19 -12.51 28.15
C LYS A 108 -15.70 -12.74 28.52
N LYS A 109 -14.83 -11.75 28.30
CA LYS A 109 -13.37 -11.82 28.55
C LYS A 109 -12.59 -12.85 27.71
N LYS A 110 -13.15 -13.32 26.59
CA LYS A 110 -12.40 -14.09 25.59
C LYS A 110 -12.28 -13.28 24.30
N LEU A 111 -11.07 -13.21 23.77
CA LEU A 111 -10.81 -12.61 22.47
C LEU A 111 -11.07 -13.68 21.41
N TYR A 112 -12.13 -13.47 20.62
CA TYR A 112 -12.55 -14.38 19.56
C TYR A 112 -11.91 -14.03 18.21
N GLY A 113 -11.44 -12.79 18.05
CA GLY A 113 -10.81 -12.37 16.81
C GLY A 113 -10.76 -10.86 16.64
N PHE A 114 -10.40 -10.44 15.42
CA PHE A 114 -10.39 -9.06 14.98
C PHE A 114 -11.13 -8.93 13.66
N ILE A 115 -11.84 -7.83 13.49
CA ILE A 115 -12.43 -7.40 12.22
C ILE A 115 -11.66 -6.16 11.80
N SER A 116 -11.02 -6.20 10.63
CA SER A 116 -10.45 -5.02 10.00
C SER A 116 -11.31 -4.61 8.81
N ALA A 117 -11.68 -3.35 8.74
CA ALA A 117 -12.34 -2.74 7.61
C ALA A 117 -11.45 -1.60 7.10
N ARG A 118 -11.06 -1.66 5.83
CA ARG A 118 -10.31 -0.60 5.15
C ARG A 118 -11.08 -0.19 3.91
N TYR A 119 -11.20 1.10 3.70
CA TYR A 119 -11.74 1.64 2.47
C TYR A 119 -10.72 2.60 1.87
N LEU A 120 -10.33 2.37 0.64
CA LEU A 120 -9.37 3.18 -0.12
C LEU A 120 -10.09 3.77 -1.32
N TRP A 121 -10.02 5.09 -1.44
CA TRP A 121 -10.42 5.84 -2.62
C TRP A 121 -9.18 6.15 -3.43
N GLU A 122 -9.15 5.73 -4.68
CA GLU A 122 -8.08 6.06 -5.62
C GLU A 122 -8.45 7.32 -6.42
N PHE A 123 -7.50 8.23 -6.60
CA PHE A 123 -7.66 9.53 -7.25
C PHE A 123 -6.38 9.96 -7.98
N ASP A 124 -6.55 10.89 -8.93
CA ASP A 124 -5.47 11.44 -9.78
C ASP A 124 -4.73 10.34 -10.57
N ALA A 125 -5.49 9.33 -10.99
CA ALA A 125 -4.92 8.18 -11.66
C ALA A 125 -4.65 8.52 -13.13
N LYS A 126 -3.36 8.52 -13.51
CA LYS A 126 -2.94 8.77 -14.90
C LYS A 126 -2.57 7.45 -15.57
N SER A 127 -3.19 7.22 -16.73
CA SER A 127 -3.00 6.00 -17.52
C SER A 127 -3.39 4.70 -16.78
N THR A 128 -4.24 4.81 -15.74
CA THR A 128 -4.80 3.69 -14.98
C THR A 128 -6.25 3.97 -14.59
N LEU A 129 -6.95 2.96 -14.06
CA LEU A 129 -8.33 3.10 -13.60
C LEU A 129 -8.38 3.74 -12.21
N GLU A 130 -9.33 4.64 -12.00
CA GLU A 130 -9.72 5.13 -10.67
C GLU A 130 -10.79 4.21 -10.08
N GLY A 131 -10.59 3.81 -8.83
CA GLY A 131 -11.45 2.85 -8.16
C GLY A 131 -11.67 3.14 -6.68
N ASN A 132 -12.66 2.45 -6.12
CA ASN A 132 -12.90 2.42 -4.70
C ASN A 132 -12.73 0.98 -4.22
N THR A 133 -11.75 0.76 -3.35
CA THR A 133 -11.39 -0.57 -2.86
C THR A 133 -11.87 -0.70 -1.41
N PHE A 134 -12.83 -1.59 -1.16
CA PHE A 134 -13.28 -1.94 0.18
C PHE A 134 -12.74 -3.32 0.56
N VAL A 135 -11.97 -3.39 1.64
CA VAL A 135 -11.40 -4.62 2.17
C VAL A 135 -11.96 -4.86 3.55
N LEU A 136 -12.58 -6.03 3.74
CA LEU A 136 -13.05 -6.51 5.03
C LEU A 136 -12.29 -7.81 5.36
N THR A 137 -11.54 -7.80 6.46
CA THR A 137 -10.71 -8.91 6.91
C THR A 137 -11.20 -9.40 8.26
N PHE A 138 -11.34 -10.72 8.39
CA PHE A 138 -11.68 -11.37 9.65
C PHE A 138 -10.51 -12.25 10.10
N LEU A 139 -10.02 -12.01 11.31
CA LEU A 139 -8.92 -12.76 11.90
C LEU A 139 -9.44 -13.55 13.11
N PHE A 140 -9.39 -14.87 13.04
CA PHE A 140 -9.86 -15.78 14.10
C PHE A 140 -8.68 -16.61 14.63
N PRO A 141 -8.16 -16.33 15.84
CA PRO A 141 -7.13 -17.15 16.45
C PRO A 141 -7.73 -18.48 16.93
N ILE A 142 -7.17 -19.61 16.47
CA ILE A 142 -7.50 -20.96 16.94
C ILE A 142 -6.27 -21.50 17.69
N PRO A 143 -6.35 -21.81 19.00
CA PRO A 143 -7.50 -21.71 19.90
C PRO A 143 -7.74 -20.28 20.43
N SER A 144 -9.00 -19.94 20.74
CA SER A 144 -9.41 -18.64 21.31
C SER A 144 -8.67 -18.34 22.62
N ARG A 145 -8.07 -17.14 22.73
CA ARG A 145 -7.27 -16.72 23.91
C ARG A 145 -8.17 -16.08 24.98
N SER A 146 -7.90 -16.38 26.25
CA SER A 146 -8.49 -15.65 27.38
C SER A 146 -7.85 -14.26 27.46
N LEU A 147 -8.66 -13.20 27.60
CA LEU A 147 -8.18 -11.89 28.01
C LEU A 147 -7.92 -11.99 29.53
N GLN A 148 -6.66 -11.91 29.94
CA GLN A 148 -6.27 -11.87 31.35
C GLN A 148 -6.66 -10.52 31.97
#